data_AF-A0A7W0M727-F1
#
_entry.id   AF-A0A7W0M727-F1
#
_cell.length_a   1.000
_cell.length_b   1.000
_cell.length_c   1.000
_cell.angle_alpha   90.00
_cell.angle_beta   90.00
_cell.angle_gamma   90.00
#
_symmetry.space_group_name_H-M   'P 1'
#
loop_
_entity.id
_entity.type
_entity.pdbx_description
1 polymer ?
#
loop_
_entity_poly.entity_id
_entity_poly.type
_entity_poly.pdbx_seq_one_letter_code
_entity_poly.pdbx_strand_id
1 'polypeptide(L)'
;MRLFVACTRKLLLVETADRTVEVVEDHRSGYYGVSWTLDGQELCLSHSNLKAESLNSMEAYMDSDVGSISIGERHAPISTSAPHQLLCTGDEVIVVNTGRNCLTIVDRHTLLFRHVWLDRVRWDRKSIADRCGSHFNSVTRHGDRLYVLAHNWDRGSYIQALSWPDLKPVERIETGAQSAHNMWVQDDGEIFVCDSHRGSVMEARSGRAVWNVGARDNLTRGLASDGKHVYVGQVRVGTRSERAICDSGVWILDRETWKLVDFVSLPKAGDVYELRLVDVPDLCHHGVPYIGPLAANAAATLRHRESVKQTLSGCPERLDVELTEASDGPIYWNAVHGQFEVFGSRAAPLDLAISVAQGVETRDVCVTSDVFVGPGGGQHAGVVARYRGPGDTRMIVGMLASGTGTSFAEIWEQDGERWTRLASTPVGTGSGRLTLRAVGPHLELSLDGKVEARAKQAGEPVAGTVGVRARRGMVGRCIVRDASLADVASDIEPTMPLARSA
;
A
#
# COMPACT_ATOMS: atom_id res chain seq x y z
N MET A 1 -10.90 12.29 2.43
CA MET A 1 -11.61 11.01 2.36
C MET A 1 -11.05 10.13 3.46
N ARG A 2 -11.89 9.71 4.40
CA ARG A 2 -11.46 8.84 5.48
C ARG A 2 -11.78 7.39 5.21
N LEU A 3 -10.86 6.50 5.59
CA LEU A 3 -11.00 5.06 5.53
C LEU A 3 -10.83 4.45 6.91
N PHE A 4 -11.69 3.48 7.24
CA PHE A 4 -11.31 2.45 8.18
C PHE A 4 -10.40 1.46 7.49
N VAL A 5 -9.26 1.14 8.10
CA VAL A 5 -8.36 0.08 7.62
C VAL A 5 -8.13 -0.91 8.76
N ALA A 6 -8.66 -2.11 8.59
CA ALA A 6 -8.50 -3.20 9.54
C ALA A 6 -7.19 -3.93 9.27
N CYS A 7 -6.34 -3.98 10.29
CA CYS A 7 -5.02 -4.56 10.20
C CYS A 7 -4.82 -5.67 11.23
N THR A 8 -3.69 -6.35 11.13
CA THR A 8 -3.34 -7.49 12.01
C THR A 8 -3.53 -7.20 13.51
N ARG A 9 -3.20 -5.98 13.98
CA ARG A 9 -3.25 -5.64 15.41
C ARG A 9 -4.04 -4.38 15.75
N LYS A 10 -4.66 -3.74 14.77
CA LYS A 10 -5.33 -2.45 14.99
C LYS A 10 -6.35 -2.14 13.92
N LEU A 11 -7.31 -1.31 14.29
CA LEU A 11 -8.18 -0.59 13.37
C LEU A 11 -7.65 0.84 13.24
N LEU A 12 -7.37 1.25 12.01
CA LEU A 12 -6.88 2.59 11.69
C LEU A 12 -7.99 3.44 11.08
N LEU A 13 -7.94 4.73 11.35
CA LEU A 13 -8.63 5.77 10.59
C LEU A 13 -7.58 6.52 9.77
N VAL A 14 -7.75 6.51 8.45
CA VAL A 14 -6.77 7.05 7.50
C VAL A 14 -7.43 8.14 6.67
N GLU A 15 -6.91 9.36 6.71
CA GLU A 15 -7.32 10.44 5.80
C GLU A 15 -6.38 10.47 4.59
N THR A 16 -6.91 10.27 3.40
CA THR A 16 -6.08 10.14 2.19
C THR A 16 -5.49 11.45 1.72
N ALA A 17 -6.14 12.59 1.99
CA ALA A 17 -5.72 13.88 1.46
C ALA A 17 -4.45 14.42 2.15
N ASP A 18 -4.39 14.32 3.48
CA ASP A 18 -3.24 14.76 4.28
C ASP A 18 -2.39 13.61 4.83
N ARG A 19 -2.80 12.36 4.54
CA ARG A 19 -2.10 11.12 4.91
C ARG A 19 -2.03 10.92 6.42
N THR A 20 -2.93 11.54 7.17
CA THR A 20 -2.99 11.34 8.62
C THR A 20 -3.52 9.94 8.94
N VAL A 21 -2.82 9.29 9.88
CA VAL A 21 -3.18 7.95 10.38
C VAL A 21 -3.40 8.06 11.88
N GLU A 22 -4.59 7.62 12.29
CA GLU A 22 -5.00 7.54 13.68
C GLU A 22 -5.39 6.10 14.02
N VAL A 23 -5.15 5.71 15.28
CA VAL A 23 -5.54 4.40 15.77
C VAL A 23 -6.89 4.52 16.43
N VAL A 24 -7.90 3.89 15.85
CA VAL A 24 -9.24 3.78 16.45
C VAL A 24 -9.18 2.78 17.60
N GLU A 25 -8.52 1.65 17.36
CA GLU A 25 -8.44 0.57 18.33
C GLU A 25 -7.19 -0.30 18.17
N ASP A 26 -6.53 -0.68 19.26
CA ASP A 26 -5.36 -1.58 19.30
C ASP A 26 -5.39 -2.61 20.45
N HIS A 27 -6.50 -2.73 21.19
CA HIS A 27 -6.57 -3.58 22.39
C HIS A 27 -6.98 -5.03 22.10
N ARG A 28 -7.76 -5.27 21.04
CA ARG A 28 -8.04 -6.61 20.50
C ARG A 28 -7.01 -7.01 19.46
N SER A 29 -6.93 -8.29 19.10
CA SER A 29 -6.01 -8.81 18.06
C SER A 29 -6.76 -9.40 16.88
N GLY A 30 -6.18 -9.25 15.67
CA GLY A 30 -6.70 -9.77 14.41
C GLY A 30 -8.00 -9.10 13.98
N TYR A 31 -7.94 -7.82 13.58
CA TYR A 31 -9.10 -7.09 13.07
C TYR A 31 -9.32 -7.47 11.61
N TYR A 32 -10.33 -8.27 11.33
CA TYR A 32 -10.59 -8.74 9.97
C TYR A 32 -11.72 -7.96 9.31
N GLY A 33 -12.96 -8.15 9.75
CA GLY A 33 -14.14 -7.58 9.12
C GLY A 33 -14.55 -6.24 9.73
N VAL A 34 -14.94 -5.30 8.87
CA VAL A 34 -15.50 -3.99 9.25
C VAL A 34 -16.80 -3.74 8.47
N SER A 35 -17.84 -3.34 9.19
CA SER A 35 -19.13 -2.85 8.68
C SER A 35 -19.74 -1.93 9.74
N TRP A 36 -20.92 -1.39 9.49
CA TRP A 36 -21.74 -0.73 10.51
C TRP A 36 -23.22 -0.92 10.22
N THR A 37 -24.09 -0.47 11.12
CA THR A 37 -25.54 -0.54 10.95
C THR A 37 -26.02 0.34 9.81
N LEU A 38 -27.18 0.03 9.22
CA LEU A 38 -27.73 0.78 8.08
C LEU A 38 -28.20 2.21 8.42
N ASP A 39 -28.23 2.58 9.70
CA ASP A 39 -28.38 3.98 10.15
C ASP A 39 -27.03 4.70 10.32
N GLY A 40 -25.92 4.02 10.07
CA GLY A 40 -24.56 4.56 10.16
C GLY A 40 -24.03 4.71 11.58
N GLN A 41 -24.72 4.22 12.62
CA GLN A 41 -24.44 4.57 14.02
C GLN A 41 -23.51 3.59 14.76
N GLU A 42 -23.72 2.28 14.61
CA GLU A 42 -22.99 1.27 15.37
C GLU A 42 -21.97 0.56 14.48
N LEU A 43 -20.69 0.60 14.88
CA LEU A 43 -19.62 -0.13 14.21
C LEU A 43 -19.72 -1.63 14.52
N CYS A 44 -19.63 -2.45 13.47
CA CYS A 44 -19.61 -3.90 13.54
C CYS A 44 -18.21 -4.41 13.21
N LEU A 45 -17.59 -5.17 14.12
CA LEU A 45 -16.23 -5.67 13.96
C LEU A 45 -16.15 -7.18 14.23
N SER A 46 -15.28 -7.87 13.49
CA SER A 46 -14.89 -9.26 13.75
C SER A 46 -13.42 -9.33 14.09
N HIS A 47 -13.12 -10.08 15.15
CA HIS A 47 -11.78 -10.25 15.67
C HIS A 47 -11.46 -11.73 15.76
N SER A 48 -10.25 -12.14 15.38
CA SER A 48 -9.79 -13.49 15.70
C SER A 48 -9.45 -13.65 17.19
N ASN A 49 -9.20 -12.55 17.90
CA ASN A 49 -8.66 -12.51 19.27
C ASN A 49 -7.32 -13.25 19.42
N LEU A 50 -6.68 -13.55 18.30
CA LEU A 50 -5.42 -14.25 18.23
C LEU A 50 -4.39 -13.34 17.60
N LYS A 51 -3.16 -13.49 18.07
CA LYS A 51 -2.00 -12.95 17.39
C LYS A 51 -1.83 -13.73 16.08
N ALA A 52 -1.83 -13.07 14.93
CA ALA A 52 -1.80 -13.77 13.63
C ALA A 52 -0.60 -14.72 13.51
N GLU A 53 0.52 -14.36 14.15
CA GLU A 53 1.75 -15.15 14.29
C GLU A 53 1.60 -16.46 15.07
N SER A 54 0.59 -16.59 15.95
CA SER A 54 0.36 -17.83 16.70
C SER A 54 -0.31 -18.91 15.87
N LEU A 55 -0.98 -18.56 14.76
CA LEU A 55 -1.68 -19.48 13.86
C LEU A 55 -0.73 -20.18 12.87
N ASN A 56 0.29 -20.84 13.39
CA ASN A 56 1.34 -21.49 12.61
C ASN A 56 1.36 -23.03 12.75
N SER A 57 0.53 -23.59 13.63
CA SER A 57 0.41 -25.03 13.87
C SER A 57 -1.04 -25.51 13.75
N MET A 58 -1.26 -26.82 13.58
CA MET A 58 -2.61 -27.40 13.58
C MET A 58 -3.31 -27.17 14.93
N GLU A 59 -2.59 -27.35 16.04
CA GLU A 59 -3.09 -27.12 17.39
C GLU A 59 -3.57 -25.67 17.58
N ALA A 60 -2.73 -24.69 17.24
CA ALA A 60 -3.11 -23.27 17.35
C ALA A 60 -4.33 -22.92 16.47
N TYR A 61 -4.48 -23.64 15.37
CA TYR A 61 -5.62 -23.52 14.48
C TYR A 61 -6.87 -24.23 15.02
N MET A 62 -6.76 -25.33 15.75
CA MET A 62 -7.87 -25.96 16.48
C MET A 62 -8.34 -25.05 17.62
N ASP A 63 -7.39 -24.39 18.29
CA ASP A 63 -7.65 -23.43 19.38
C ASP A 63 -8.09 -22.05 18.87
N SER A 64 -8.26 -21.89 17.55
CA SER A 64 -8.57 -20.58 16.97
C SER A 64 -10.01 -20.13 17.19
N ASP A 65 -10.82 -20.94 17.84
CA ASP A 65 -12.24 -20.72 18.11
C ASP A 65 -12.46 -19.83 19.34
N VAL A 66 -11.81 -18.67 19.32
CA VAL A 66 -11.83 -17.66 20.38
C VAL A 66 -12.15 -16.27 19.84
N GLY A 67 -12.40 -16.16 18.52
CA GLY A 67 -12.74 -14.92 17.86
C GLY A 67 -14.08 -14.38 18.31
N SER A 68 -14.28 -13.06 18.19
CA SER A 68 -15.47 -12.37 18.67
C SER A 68 -16.08 -11.46 17.61
N ILE A 69 -17.36 -11.16 17.77
CA ILE A 69 -18.11 -10.22 16.95
C ILE A 69 -18.65 -9.14 17.88
N SER A 70 -18.37 -7.87 17.60
CA SER A 70 -18.95 -6.74 18.31
C SER A 70 -19.88 -5.92 17.41
N ILE A 71 -20.94 -5.38 17.99
CA ILE A 71 -21.89 -4.45 17.38
C ILE A 71 -22.03 -3.28 18.36
N GLY A 72 -21.41 -2.15 18.03
CA GLY A 72 -21.19 -1.08 18.99
C GLY A 72 -20.42 -1.61 20.21
N GLU A 73 -20.95 -1.36 21.41
CA GLU A 73 -20.38 -1.83 22.68
C GLU A 73 -20.80 -3.28 23.04
N ARG A 74 -21.69 -3.89 22.27
CA ARG A 74 -22.22 -5.23 22.56
C ARG A 74 -21.41 -6.31 21.87
N HIS A 75 -21.34 -7.48 22.49
CA HIS A 75 -20.63 -8.64 21.97
C HIS A 75 -21.58 -9.82 21.78
N ALA A 76 -21.54 -10.43 20.59
CA ALA A 76 -22.30 -11.65 20.34
C ALA A 76 -21.73 -12.80 21.19
N PRO A 77 -22.58 -13.62 21.85
CA PRO A 77 -22.16 -14.75 22.69
C PRO A 77 -21.75 -15.97 21.83
N ILE A 78 -20.87 -15.76 20.86
CA ILE A 78 -20.37 -16.78 19.95
C ILE A 78 -18.87 -16.60 19.73
N SER A 79 -18.14 -17.69 19.88
CA SER A 79 -16.77 -17.77 19.37
C SER A 79 -16.77 -18.05 17.87
N THR A 80 -15.93 -17.32 17.14
CA THR A 80 -15.63 -17.58 15.73
C THR A 80 -14.20 -18.09 15.58
N SER A 81 -13.94 -18.84 14.51
CA SER A 81 -12.62 -19.39 14.22
C SER A 81 -12.02 -18.64 13.03
N ALA A 82 -11.03 -17.77 13.33
CA ALA A 82 -10.37 -16.92 12.33
C ALA A 82 -11.35 -16.25 11.34
N PRO A 83 -12.30 -15.43 11.85
CA PRO A 83 -13.27 -14.75 10.98
C PRO A 83 -12.54 -13.86 9.98
N HIS A 84 -13.05 -13.76 8.76
CA HIS A 84 -12.58 -12.80 7.75
C HIS A 84 -13.58 -11.63 7.65
N GLN A 85 -14.13 -11.36 6.47
CA GLN A 85 -15.04 -10.24 6.26
C GLN A 85 -16.36 -10.41 7.03
N LEU A 86 -16.98 -9.29 7.38
CA LEU A 86 -18.37 -9.23 7.84
C LEU A 86 -19.16 -8.16 7.07
N LEU A 87 -20.48 -8.31 7.07
CA LEU A 87 -21.43 -7.38 6.47
C LEU A 87 -22.67 -7.25 7.35
N CYS A 88 -23.06 -6.03 7.70
CA CYS A 88 -24.38 -5.75 8.24
C CYS A 88 -25.38 -5.55 7.10
N THR A 89 -26.53 -6.22 7.17
CA THR A 89 -27.58 -6.18 6.14
C THR A 89 -28.91 -5.62 6.64
N GLY A 90 -28.87 -4.97 7.80
CA GLY A 90 -30.05 -4.46 8.53
C GLY A 90 -30.09 -5.04 9.93
N ASP A 91 -30.99 -6.00 10.15
CA ASP A 91 -31.12 -6.67 11.46
C ASP A 91 -30.13 -7.81 11.65
N GLU A 92 -29.38 -8.18 10.60
CA GLU A 92 -28.42 -9.27 10.67
C GLU A 92 -27.00 -8.79 10.35
N VAL A 93 -26.03 -9.29 11.12
CA VAL A 93 -24.60 -9.22 10.82
C VAL A 93 -24.15 -10.59 10.35
N ILE A 94 -23.68 -10.65 9.11
CA ILE A 94 -23.18 -11.86 8.45
C ILE A 94 -21.67 -11.84 8.54
N VAL A 95 -21.09 -12.87 9.14
CA VAL A 95 -19.65 -13.01 9.31
C VAL A 95 -19.17 -14.24 8.56
N VAL A 96 -18.12 -14.07 7.78
CA VAL A 96 -17.41 -15.19 7.17
C VAL A 96 -16.55 -15.86 8.24
N ASN A 97 -17.01 -17.01 8.75
CA ASN A 97 -16.33 -17.78 9.79
C ASN A 97 -15.44 -18.82 9.12
N THR A 98 -14.29 -18.37 8.64
CA THR A 98 -13.42 -19.11 7.73
C THR A 98 -12.91 -20.40 8.32
N GLY A 99 -12.47 -20.42 9.58
CA GLY A 99 -11.99 -21.63 10.23
C GLY A 99 -13.07 -22.71 10.37
N ARG A 100 -14.32 -22.30 10.64
CA ARG A 100 -15.50 -23.18 10.58
C ARG A 100 -16.08 -23.31 9.16
N ASN A 101 -15.41 -22.84 8.11
CA ASN A 101 -15.86 -22.98 6.72
C ASN A 101 -17.37 -22.68 6.49
N CYS A 102 -17.89 -21.62 7.13
CA CYS A 102 -19.32 -21.30 7.12
C CYS A 102 -19.58 -19.79 7.24
N LEU A 103 -20.84 -19.38 7.09
CA LEU A 103 -21.29 -18.07 7.53
C LEU A 103 -21.86 -18.18 8.95
N THR A 104 -21.48 -17.26 9.84
CA THR A 104 -22.17 -17.02 11.10
C THR A 104 -23.07 -15.81 10.93
N ILE A 105 -24.37 -15.98 11.13
CA ILE A 105 -25.34 -14.89 11.07
C ILE A 105 -25.80 -14.58 12.47
N VAL A 106 -25.63 -13.33 12.89
CA VAL A 106 -25.99 -12.81 14.21
C VAL A 106 -27.14 -11.84 14.04
N ASP A 107 -28.23 -12.07 14.77
CA ASP A 107 -29.31 -11.10 14.92
C ASP A 107 -28.82 -9.93 15.80
N ARG A 108 -28.90 -8.71 15.28
CA ARG A 108 -28.35 -7.50 15.91
C ARG A 108 -29.03 -7.17 17.23
N HIS A 109 -30.31 -7.50 17.39
CA HIS A 109 -31.10 -7.06 18.54
C HIS A 109 -30.96 -8.03 19.69
N THR A 110 -31.06 -9.32 19.40
CA THR A 110 -31.03 -10.42 20.37
C THR A 110 -29.65 -11.02 20.58
N LEU A 111 -28.72 -10.78 19.64
CA LEU A 111 -27.39 -11.38 19.57
C LEU A 111 -27.41 -12.91 19.40
N LEU A 112 -28.58 -13.50 19.15
CA LEU A 112 -28.69 -14.91 18.79
C LEU A 112 -28.04 -15.14 17.44
N PHE A 113 -27.44 -16.32 17.27
CA PHE A 113 -26.71 -16.64 16.05
C PHE A 113 -27.10 -17.99 15.47
N ARG A 114 -26.83 -18.15 14.17
CA ARG A 114 -26.91 -19.43 13.45
C ARG A 114 -25.74 -19.58 12.49
N HIS A 115 -25.37 -20.83 12.21
CA HIS A 115 -24.39 -21.15 11.17
C HIS A 115 -25.08 -21.59 9.90
N VAL A 116 -24.60 -21.08 8.76
CA VAL A 116 -25.02 -21.48 7.42
C VAL A 116 -23.85 -22.14 6.73
N TRP A 117 -23.98 -23.45 6.53
CA TRP A 117 -22.94 -24.30 5.96
C TRP A 117 -23.12 -24.37 4.45
N LEU A 118 -22.11 -23.90 3.70
CA LEU A 118 -22.12 -23.90 2.23
C LEU A 118 -21.34 -25.09 1.65
N ASP A 119 -20.72 -25.88 2.52
CA ASP A 119 -19.84 -26.99 2.20
C ASP A 119 -20.16 -28.15 3.15
N ARG A 120 -19.92 -29.38 2.70
CA ARG A 120 -20.01 -30.58 3.55
C ARG A 120 -18.88 -30.61 4.56
N VAL A 121 -17.75 -29.98 4.23
CA VAL A 121 -16.60 -29.82 5.12
C VAL A 121 -16.88 -28.69 6.11
N ARG A 122 -17.00 -29.02 7.39
CA ARG A 122 -17.32 -28.06 8.46
C ARG A 122 -16.12 -27.35 9.08
N TRP A 123 -14.92 -27.79 8.73
CA TRP A 123 -13.68 -27.18 9.21
C TRP A 123 -12.79 -27.03 8.02
N ASP A 124 -12.30 -25.81 7.80
CA ASP A 124 -11.54 -25.47 6.62
C ASP A 124 -10.25 -26.30 6.44
N ARG A 125 -9.81 -26.96 7.51
CA ARG A 125 -8.65 -27.84 7.56
C ARG A 125 -8.87 -28.98 8.54
N LYS A 126 -8.22 -30.12 8.28
CA LYS A 126 -8.04 -31.23 9.24
C LYS A 126 -6.60 -31.33 9.75
N SER A 127 -5.63 -30.92 8.92
CA SER A 127 -4.21 -30.79 9.28
C SER A 127 -3.58 -29.65 8.46
N ILE A 128 -2.34 -29.24 8.74
CA ILE A 128 -1.65 -28.18 7.95
C ILE A 128 -1.47 -28.63 6.50
N ALA A 129 -1.28 -29.95 6.31
CA ALA A 129 -1.12 -30.60 5.02
C ALA A 129 -2.46 -30.97 4.35
N ASP A 130 -3.57 -31.02 5.10
CA ASP A 130 -4.90 -31.41 4.62
C ASP A 130 -5.89 -30.24 4.72
N ARG A 131 -5.86 -29.41 3.68
CA ARG A 131 -6.70 -28.23 3.46
C ARG A 131 -7.94 -28.64 2.67
N CYS A 132 -8.99 -29.03 3.38
CA CYS A 132 -10.15 -29.69 2.77
C CYS A 132 -11.36 -28.77 2.55
N GLY A 133 -11.50 -27.67 3.29
CA GLY A 133 -12.66 -26.78 3.14
C GLY A 133 -12.46 -25.72 2.07
N SER A 134 -13.53 -24.99 1.79
CA SER A 134 -13.58 -23.95 0.77
C SER A 134 -12.90 -22.63 1.18
N HIS A 135 -12.60 -22.44 2.47
CA HIS A 135 -11.91 -21.25 3.00
C HIS A 135 -12.61 -19.95 2.56
N PHE A 136 -13.85 -19.75 3.01
CA PHE A 136 -14.58 -18.53 2.66
C PHE A 136 -13.87 -17.30 3.24
N ASN A 137 -13.74 -16.23 2.45
CA ASN A 137 -13.01 -15.02 2.83
C ASN A 137 -13.87 -13.75 2.82
N SER A 138 -14.85 -13.70 1.93
CA SER A 138 -15.58 -12.46 1.66
C SER A 138 -17.07 -12.72 1.46
N VAL A 139 -17.88 -11.75 1.87
CA VAL A 139 -19.33 -11.76 1.72
C VAL A 139 -19.81 -10.37 1.31
N THR A 140 -20.70 -10.31 0.32
CA THR A 140 -21.40 -9.07 -0.04
C THR A 140 -22.85 -9.36 -0.39
N ARG A 141 -23.74 -8.39 -0.16
CA ARG A 141 -25.14 -8.46 -0.56
C ARG A 141 -25.36 -7.50 -1.71
N HIS A 142 -26.01 -7.97 -2.76
CA HIS A 142 -26.39 -7.13 -3.88
C HIS A 142 -27.77 -7.57 -4.40
N GLY A 143 -28.73 -6.64 -4.38
CA GLY A 143 -30.13 -6.93 -4.69
C GLY A 143 -30.75 -7.99 -3.76
N ASP A 144 -31.33 -9.02 -4.39
CA ASP A 144 -31.97 -10.20 -3.77
C ASP A 144 -30.99 -11.37 -3.59
N ARG A 145 -29.68 -11.12 -3.66
CA ARG A 145 -28.64 -12.15 -3.56
C ARG A 145 -27.57 -11.82 -2.52
N LEU A 146 -27.03 -12.87 -1.92
CA LEU A 146 -25.83 -12.84 -1.11
C LEU A 146 -24.71 -13.59 -1.84
N TYR A 147 -23.57 -12.96 -2.03
CA TYR A 147 -22.40 -13.53 -2.70
C TYR A 147 -21.34 -13.86 -1.66
N VAL A 148 -20.79 -15.07 -1.73
CA VAL A 148 -19.76 -15.55 -0.81
C VAL A 148 -18.55 -16.02 -1.60
N LEU A 149 -17.39 -15.42 -1.35
CA LEU A 149 -16.15 -15.71 -2.06
C LEU A 149 -15.36 -16.76 -1.27
N ALA A 150 -15.10 -17.88 -1.92
CA ALA A 150 -14.22 -18.94 -1.47
C ALA A 150 -12.82 -18.71 -2.01
N HIS A 151 -11.84 -18.61 -1.11
CA HIS A 151 -10.42 -18.67 -1.46
C HIS A 151 -10.08 -20.00 -2.12
N ASN A 152 -10.61 -21.09 -1.55
CA ASN A 152 -10.54 -22.46 -2.05
C ASN A 152 -9.11 -23.00 -2.28
N TRP A 153 -8.14 -22.39 -1.60
CA TRP A 153 -6.75 -22.84 -1.55
C TRP A 153 -6.12 -22.94 -2.95
N ASP A 154 -5.56 -24.09 -3.29
CA ASP A 154 -4.92 -24.42 -4.56
C ASP A 154 -5.91 -24.87 -5.64
N ARG A 155 -7.20 -25.03 -5.29
CA ARG A 155 -8.24 -25.51 -6.21
C ARG A 155 -8.92 -24.40 -7.03
N GLY A 156 -8.41 -23.17 -6.94
CA GLY A 156 -8.96 -22.00 -7.63
C GLY A 156 -10.14 -21.38 -6.91
N SER A 157 -10.15 -20.06 -6.80
CA SER A 157 -11.19 -19.34 -6.08
C SER A 157 -12.52 -19.30 -6.85
N TYR A 158 -13.63 -19.28 -6.12
CA TYR A 158 -14.97 -19.25 -6.69
C TYR A 158 -15.92 -18.40 -5.83
N ILE A 159 -17.02 -17.94 -6.42
CA ILE A 159 -18.09 -17.21 -5.73
C ILE A 159 -19.33 -18.09 -5.73
N GLN A 160 -19.94 -18.26 -4.56
CA GLN A 160 -21.25 -18.86 -4.40
C GLN A 160 -22.29 -17.75 -4.20
N ALA A 161 -23.19 -17.58 -5.17
CA ALA A 161 -24.36 -16.74 -5.02
C ALA A 161 -25.49 -17.55 -4.36
N LEU A 162 -26.14 -16.92 -3.38
CA LEU A 162 -27.26 -17.45 -2.62
C LEU A 162 -28.46 -16.51 -2.79
N SER A 163 -29.67 -17.06 -2.74
CA SER A 163 -30.88 -16.23 -2.62
C SER A 163 -30.88 -15.52 -1.27
N TRP A 164 -31.43 -14.31 -1.21
CA TRP A 164 -31.60 -13.57 0.03
C TRP A 164 -33.09 -13.27 0.26
N PRO A 165 -33.64 -13.50 1.47
CA PRO A 165 -32.98 -13.93 2.71
C PRO A 165 -32.90 -15.45 2.92
N ASP A 166 -33.39 -16.27 1.99
CA ASP A 166 -33.51 -17.73 2.14
C ASP A 166 -32.17 -18.49 2.21
N LEU A 167 -31.09 -17.90 1.70
CA LEU A 167 -29.73 -18.45 1.65
C LEU A 167 -29.60 -19.78 0.89
N LYS A 168 -30.44 -19.99 -0.12
CA LYS A 168 -30.36 -21.18 -0.98
C LYS A 168 -29.35 -20.92 -2.10
N PRO A 169 -28.45 -21.88 -2.43
CA PRO A 169 -27.56 -21.76 -3.58
C PRO A 169 -28.33 -21.46 -4.87
N VAL A 170 -27.90 -20.43 -5.60
CA VAL A 170 -28.48 -20.01 -6.89
C VAL A 170 -27.49 -20.26 -8.02
N GLU A 171 -26.25 -19.83 -7.85
CA GLU A 171 -25.24 -19.84 -8.91
C GLU A 171 -23.85 -20.01 -8.30
N ARG A 172 -22.96 -20.71 -9.00
CA ARG A 172 -21.54 -20.78 -8.68
C ARG A 172 -20.74 -20.19 -9.83
N ILE A 173 -19.85 -19.28 -9.51
CA ILE A 173 -19.03 -18.52 -10.47
C ILE A 173 -17.56 -18.87 -10.20
N GLU A 174 -16.92 -19.54 -11.14
CA GLU A 174 -15.47 -19.77 -11.08
C GLU A 174 -14.76 -18.47 -11.47
N THR A 175 -13.84 -17.97 -10.63
CA THR A 175 -13.29 -16.62 -10.85
C THR A 175 -12.03 -16.61 -11.70
N GLY A 176 -11.26 -17.70 -11.70
CA GLY A 176 -9.90 -17.74 -12.27
C GLY A 176 -8.82 -17.09 -11.38
N ALA A 177 -9.20 -16.51 -10.23
CA ALA A 177 -8.27 -15.99 -9.24
C ALA A 177 -7.65 -17.10 -8.40
N GLN A 178 -6.50 -16.80 -7.82
CA GLN A 178 -5.83 -17.66 -6.86
C GLN A 178 -5.76 -16.97 -5.50
N SER A 179 -6.25 -17.66 -4.48
CA SER A 179 -6.26 -17.14 -3.12
C SER A 179 -7.05 -15.82 -2.99
N ALA A 180 -8.24 -15.75 -3.57
CA ALA A 180 -8.98 -14.50 -3.66
C ALA A 180 -9.44 -13.96 -2.29
N HIS A 181 -9.39 -12.63 -2.12
CA HIS A 181 -9.90 -11.91 -0.96
C HIS A 181 -10.73 -10.73 -1.42
N ASN A 182 -11.80 -10.42 -0.67
CA ASN A 182 -12.71 -9.30 -0.94
C ASN A 182 -13.36 -9.33 -2.33
N MET A 183 -14.57 -8.78 -2.44
CA MET A 183 -15.23 -8.66 -3.73
C MET A 183 -16.11 -7.43 -3.79
N TRP A 184 -16.39 -6.99 -5.00
CA TRP A 184 -17.32 -5.93 -5.31
C TRP A 184 -18.24 -6.39 -6.44
N VAL A 185 -19.55 -6.43 -6.17
CA VAL A 185 -20.59 -6.75 -7.15
C VAL A 185 -21.30 -5.45 -7.55
N GLN A 186 -21.34 -5.16 -8.84
CA GLN A 186 -21.93 -3.94 -9.40
C GLN A 186 -23.35 -4.18 -9.95
N ASP A 187 -24.09 -3.10 -10.15
CA ASP A 187 -25.49 -3.11 -10.63
C ASP A 187 -25.63 -3.71 -12.05
N ASP A 188 -24.58 -3.60 -12.87
CA ASP A 188 -24.51 -4.19 -14.21
C ASP A 188 -24.14 -5.69 -14.20
N GLY A 189 -23.88 -6.25 -13.02
CA GLY A 189 -23.50 -7.64 -12.82
C GLY A 189 -22.01 -7.93 -12.96
N GLU A 190 -21.16 -6.92 -13.21
CA GLU A 190 -19.71 -7.07 -13.11
C GLU A 190 -19.30 -7.40 -11.67
N ILE A 191 -18.33 -8.30 -11.52
CA ILE A 191 -17.82 -8.69 -10.21
C ILE A 191 -16.31 -8.57 -10.20
N PHE A 192 -15.78 -7.77 -9.27
CA PHE A 192 -14.34 -7.59 -9.09
C PHE A 192 -13.89 -8.29 -7.81
N VAL A 193 -12.72 -8.93 -7.84
CA VAL A 193 -12.10 -9.60 -6.69
C VAL A 193 -10.63 -9.22 -6.56
N CYS A 194 -10.07 -9.24 -5.35
CA CYS A 194 -8.63 -9.19 -5.19
C CYS A 194 -8.05 -10.60 -5.44
N ASP A 195 -7.35 -10.79 -6.55
CA ASP A 195 -6.55 -11.98 -6.84
C ASP A 195 -5.23 -11.89 -6.07
N SER A 196 -5.32 -12.14 -4.76
CA SER A 196 -4.27 -11.79 -3.82
C SER A 196 -2.95 -12.48 -4.13
N HIS A 197 -2.95 -13.75 -4.53
CA HIS A 197 -1.70 -14.46 -4.84
C HIS A 197 -0.92 -13.80 -5.98
N ARG A 198 -1.63 -13.18 -6.95
CA ARG A 198 -1.02 -12.50 -8.09
C ARG A 198 -0.88 -10.99 -7.89
N GLY A 199 -1.34 -10.44 -6.76
CA GLY A 199 -1.27 -9.02 -6.47
C GLY A 199 -2.11 -8.16 -7.42
N SER A 200 -3.28 -8.67 -7.86
CA SER A 200 -4.16 -7.96 -8.81
C SER A 200 -5.56 -7.73 -8.28
N VAL A 201 -6.27 -6.81 -8.95
CA VAL A 201 -7.74 -6.76 -8.99
C VAL A 201 -8.18 -7.31 -10.35
N MET A 202 -9.19 -8.17 -10.34
CA MET A 202 -9.60 -8.96 -11.50
C MET A 202 -11.12 -8.99 -11.62
N GLU A 203 -11.63 -8.93 -12.86
CA GLU A 203 -13.03 -9.23 -13.15
C GLU A 203 -13.24 -10.74 -13.10
N ALA A 204 -14.16 -11.18 -12.26
CA ALA A 204 -14.30 -12.56 -11.84
C ALA A 204 -14.85 -13.47 -12.94
N ARG A 205 -15.80 -13.04 -13.76
CA ARG A 205 -16.42 -13.94 -14.75
C ARG A 205 -15.50 -14.21 -15.93
N SER A 206 -14.74 -13.22 -16.35
CA SER A 206 -13.80 -13.31 -17.47
C SER A 206 -12.40 -13.71 -17.03
N GLY A 207 -12.08 -13.66 -15.74
CA GLY A 207 -10.74 -13.89 -15.19
C GLY A 207 -9.70 -12.86 -15.63
N ARG A 208 -10.13 -11.67 -16.08
CA ARG A 208 -9.24 -10.65 -16.64
C ARG A 208 -8.76 -9.73 -15.53
N ALA A 209 -7.44 -9.66 -15.34
CA ALA A 209 -6.84 -8.66 -14.46
C ALA A 209 -7.11 -7.25 -15.03
N VAL A 210 -7.71 -6.39 -14.22
CA VAL A 210 -7.96 -4.98 -14.57
C VAL A 210 -6.87 -4.07 -14.03
N TRP A 211 -6.21 -4.51 -12.95
CA TRP A 211 -5.05 -3.84 -12.38
C TRP A 211 -4.13 -4.85 -11.69
N ASN A 212 -2.83 -4.58 -11.67
CA ASN A 212 -1.83 -5.38 -10.97
C ASN A 212 -0.77 -4.46 -10.33
N VAL A 213 -0.34 -4.81 -9.12
CA VAL A 213 0.68 -4.08 -8.36
C VAL A 213 2.07 -4.11 -9.02
N GLY A 214 2.31 -5.08 -9.90
CA GLY A 214 3.58 -5.32 -10.59
C GLY A 214 4.63 -6.02 -9.73
N ALA A 215 4.68 -5.75 -8.42
CA ALA A 215 5.63 -6.34 -7.48
C ALA A 215 5.17 -7.73 -6.98
N ARG A 216 6.02 -8.76 -7.17
CA ARG A 216 5.73 -10.15 -6.76
C ARG A 216 5.57 -10.34 -5.25
N ASP A 217 6.05 -9.39 -4.46
CA ASP A 217 6.03 -9.45 -2.99
C ASP A 217 4.83 -8.73 -2.37
N ASN A 218 3.84 -8.36 -3.17
CA ASN A 218 2.64 -7.68 -2.70
C ASN A 218 1.37 -8.46 -3.06
N LEU A 219 0.53 -8.66 -2.06
CA LEU A 219 -0.79 -9.25 -2.16
C LEU A 219 -1.83 -8.13 -2.02
N THR A 220 -2.98 -8.33 -2.67
CA THR A 220 -4.12 -7.40 -2.61
C THR A 220 -5.17 -7.90 -1.62
N ARG A 221 -5.61 -7.06 -0.69
CA ARG A 221 -6.69 -7.34 0.28
C ARG A 221 -7.41 -6.05 0.65
N GLY A 222 -8.67 -6.15 1.08
CA GLY A 222 -9.52 -4.98 1.29
C GLY A 222 -9.90 -4.31 -0.03
N LEU A 223 -11.17 -3.94 -0.16
CA LEU A 223 -11.68 -3.30 -1.36
C LEU A 223 -12.79 -2.33 -0.99
N ALA A 224 -12.69 -1.09 -1.48
CA ALA A 224 -13.73 -0.07 -1.35
C ALA A 224 -13.77 0.82 -2.60
N SER A 225 -14.89 1.49 -2.84
CA SER A 225 -15.03 2.43 -3.96
C SER A 225 -16.03 3.53 -3.69
N ASP A 226 -15.68 4.76 -4.09
CA ASP A 226 -16.58 5.94 -4.09
C ASP A 226 -17.25 6.15 -5.47
N GLY A 227 -17.08 5.20 -6.40
CA GLY A 227 -17.54 5.28 -7.79
C GLY A 227 -16.57 5.97 -8.76
N LYS A 228 -15.64 6.79 -8.27
CA LYS A 228 -14.59 7.43 -9.09
C LYS A 228 -13.23 6.79 -8.89
N HIS A 229 -12.99 6.26 -7.70
CA HIS A 229 -11.77 5.62 -7.28
C HIS A 229 -12.06 4.24 -6.71
N VAL A 230 -11.06 3.36 -6.80
CA VAL A 230 -11.03 2.06 -6.14
C VAL A 230 -9.84 2.02 -5.19
N TYR A 231 -10.11 1.66 -3.94
CA TYR A 231 -9.14 1.58 -2.87
C TYR A 231 -8.80 0.12 -2.62
N VAL A 232 -7.52 -0.23 -2.68
CA VAL A 232 -7.03 -1.61 -2.55
C VAL A 232 -5.96 -1.63 -1.48
N GLY A 233 -6.12 -2.48 -0.46
CA GLY A 233 -5.14 -2.61 0.62
C GLY A 233 -3.96 -3.50 0.23
N GLN A 234 -2.79 -3.12 0.73
CA GLN A 234 -1.54 -3.83 0.53
C GLN A 234 -1.26 -4.80 1.66
N VAL A 235 -0.80 -5.98 1.28
CA VAL A 235 -0.20 -6.96 2.16
C VAL A 235 1.16 -7.36 1.59
N ARG A 236 2.20 -7.42 2.43
CA ARG A 236 3.50 -7.91 1.98
C ARG A 236 3.54 -9.43 2.02
N VAL A 237 4.20 -10.05 1.05
CA VAL A 237 4.55 -11.47 1.12
C VAL A 237 5.55 -11.66 2.26
N GLY A 238 5.31 -12.67 3.09
CA GLY A 238 6.11 -12.95 4.27
C GLY A 238 5.41 -13.95 5.18
N THR A 239 6.12 -14.40 6.20
CA THR A 239 5.57 -15.20 7.30
C THR A 239 4.55 -14.40 8.11
N ARG A 240 3.67 -15.10 8.83
CA ARG A 240 2.67 -14.46 9.71
C ARG A 240 3.30 -13.51 10.74
N SER A 241 4.50 -13.83 11.23
CA SER A 241 5.24 -13.01 12.19
C SER A 241 5.78 -11.73 11.57
N GLU A 242 6.37 -11.80 10.38
CA GLU A 242 6.87 -10.63 9.66
C GLU A 242 5.73 -9.67 9.31
N ARG A 243 4.59 -10.23 8.91
CA ARG A 243 3.39 -9.51 8.53
C ARG A 243 2.62 -8.84 9.67
N ALA A 244 2.89 -9.21 10.92
CA ALA A 244 2.16 -8.65 12.06
C ALA A 244 2.47 -7.18 12.34
N ILE A 245 3.65 -6.72 11.92
CA ILE A 245 4.16 -5.36 12.15
C ILE A 245 4.86 -4.78 10.91
N CYS A 246 4.66 -5.36 9.73
CA CYS A 246 5.24 -4.86 8.50
C CYS A 246 4.62 -3.51 8.10
N ASP A 247 5.33 -2.79 7.24
CA ASP A 247 4.73 -1.68 6.52
C ASP A 247 3.72 -2.20 5.50
N SER A 248 2.61 -1.51 5.39
CA SER A 248 1.56 -1.76 4.41
C SER A 248 1.06 -0.44 3.83
N GLY A 249 -0.10 -0.45 3.17
CA GLY A 249 -0.62 0.75 2.54
C GLY A 249 -1.94 0.53 1.82
N VAL A 250 -2.40 1.57 1.17
CA VAL A 250 -3.61 1.58 0.35
C VAL A 250 -3.28 2.18 -1.01
N TRP A 251 -3.47 1.40 -2.07
CA TRP A 251 -3.45 1.89 -3.44
C TRP A 251 -4.78 2.54 -3.77
N ILE A 252 -4.73 3.70 -4.42
CA ILE A 252 -5.89 4.43 -4.92
C ILE A 252 -5.83 4.38 -6.44
N LEU A 253 -6.83 3.77 -7.06
CA LEU A 253 -6.93 3.58 -8.50
C LEU A 253 -8.05 4.46 -9.06
N ASP A 254 -7.88 4.98 -10.26
CA ASP A 254 -8.96 5.58 -11.03
C ASP A 254 -9.92 4.49 -11.52
N ARG A 255 -11.23 4.62 -11.30
CA ARG A 255 -12.19 3.56 -11.61
C ARG A 255 -12.39 3.34 -13.11
N GLU A 256 -12.30 4.39 -13.93
CA GLU A 256 -12.53 4.28 -15.37
C GLU A 256 -11.35 3.61 -16.07
N THR A 257 -10.13 4.03 -15.71
CA THR A 257 -8.89 3.58 -16.38
C THR A 257 -8.14 2.50 -15.63
N TRP A 258 -8.49 2.23 -14.37
CA TRP A 258 -7.79 1.33 -13.46
C TRP A 258 -6.32 1.70 -13.21
N LYS A 259 -5.92 2.94 -13.54
CA LYS A 259 -4.56 3.41 -13.32
C LYS A 259 -4.36 3.83 -11.87
N LEU A 260 -3.16 3.60 -11.35
CA LEU A 260 -2.77 4.09 -10.03
C LEU A 260 -2.79 5.63 -10.00
N VAL A 261 -3.56 6.19 -9.07
CA VAL A 261 -3.70 7.63 -8.81
C VAL A 261 -2.81 8.06 -7.65
N ASP A 262 -2.79 7.28 -6.57
CA ASP A 262 -1.96 7.56 -5.39
C ASP A 262 -1.74 6.30 -4.55
N PHE A 263 -0.85 6.39 -3.57
CA PHE A 263 -0.60 5.37 -2.57
C PHE A 263 -0.42 5.99 -1.18
N VAL A 264 -1.20 5.51 -0.21
CA VAL A 264 -1.11 5.93 1.20
C VAL A 264 -0.33 4.89 1.98
N SER A 265 0.85 5.27 2.49
CA SER A 265 1.71 4.39 3.29
C SER A 265 1.19 4.24 4.71
N LEU A 266 1.20 3.01 5.23
CA LEU A 266 0.79 2.64 6.58
C LEU A 266 1.96 1.93 7.28
N PRO A 267 2.96 2.67 7.77
CA PRO A 267 4.15 2.07 8.38
C PRO A 267 3.77 1.30 9.64
N LYS A 268 4.35 0.12 9.84
CA LYS A 268 4.06 -0.79 10.96
C LYS A 268 2.58 -1.06 11.21
N ALA A 269 1.73 -0.94 10.20
CA ALA A 269 0.32 -1.26 10.35
C ALA A 269 0.10 -2.77 10.45
N GLY A 270 1.03 -3.56 9.90
CA GLY A 270 0.85 -4.98 9.61
C GLY A 270 -0.03 -5.18 8.38
N ASP A 271 -0.38 -6.43 8.10
CA ASP A 271 -1.27 -6.75 6.96
C ASP A 271 -2.58 -5.98 7.04
N VAL A 272 -3.00 -5.41 5.91
CA VAL A 272 -4.36 -4.94 5.69
C VAL A 272 -5.26 -6.15 5.40
N TYR A 273 -6.32 -6.33 6.16
CA TYR A 273 -7.31 -7.39 5.94
C TYR A 273 -8.58 -6.86 5.27
N GLU A 274 -8.99 -5.64 5.61
CA GLU A 274 -10.19 -5.00 5.08
C GLU A 274 -10.06 -3.49 5.11
N LEU A 275 -10.77 -2.80 4.22
CA LEU A 275 -10.92 -1.36 4.28
C LEU A 275 -12.35 -0.92 3.91
N ARG A 276 -12.80 0.21 4.44
CA ARG A 276 -14.12 0.79 4.19
C ARG A 276 -14.07 2.30 4.14
N LEU A 277 -14.80 2.90 3.19
CA LEU A 277 -14.96 4.36 3.14
C LEU A 277 -15.94 4.83 4.21
N VAL A 278 -15.52 5.81 5.00
CA VAL A 278 -16.27 6.24 6.20
C VAL A 278 -17.30 7.30 5.85
N ASP A 279 -16.86 8.36 5.18
CA ASP A 279 -17.63 9.61 5.06
C ASP A 279 -18.51 9.68 3.81
N VAL A 280 -18.37 8.70 2.93
CA VAL A 280 -19.06 8.63 1.64
C VAL A 280 -19.63 7.22 1.44
N PRO A 281 -20.58 7.06 0.51
CA PRO A 281 -21.04 5.73 0.12
C PRO A 281 -19.88 4.85 -0.34
N ASP A 282 -19.72 3.70 0.31
CA ASP A 282 -18.82 2.64 -0.14
C ASP A 282 -19.59 1.63 -1.00
N LEU A 283 -19.32 1.63 -2.30
CA LEU A 283 -19.98 0.77 -3.27
C LEU A 283 -19.55 -0.70 -3.18
N CYS A 284 -18.45 -1.01 -2.50
CA CYS A 284 -18.05 -2.40 -2.21
C CYS A 284 -18.73 -2.96 -0.94
N HIS A 285 -19.51 -2.12 -0.26
CA HIS A 285 -20.19 -2.41 0.99
C HIS A 285 -21.71 -2.21 0.82
N HIS A 286 -22.42 -1.67 1.82
CA HIS A 286 -23.85 -1.41 1.72
C HIS A 286 -24.19 0.05 1.38
N GLY A 287 -23.20 0.87 0.96
CA GLY A 287 -23.41 2.22 0.44
C GLY A 287 -23.89 3.29 1.44
N VAL A 288 -24.03 2.94 2.72
CA VAL A 288 -24.42 3.90 3.78
C VAL A 288 -23.15 4.40 4.45
N PRO A 289 -22.86 5.72 4.49
CA PRO A 289 -21.73 6.26 5.25
C PRO A 289 -21.83 5.99 6.76
N TYR A 290 -20.70 5.89 7.43
CA TYR A 290 -20.65 5.83 8.89
C TYR A 290 -20.72 7.24 9.47
N ILE A 291 -21.66 7.47 10.38
CA ILE A 291 -21.89 8.76 11.05
C ILE A 291 -21.83 8.64 12.58
N GLY A 292 -21.59 7.44 13.08
CA GLY A 292 -21.37 7.19 14.49
C GLY A 292 -20.10 7.87 15.00
N PRO A 293 -19.86 7.82 16.32
CA PRO A 293 -18.69 8.46 16.92
C PRO A 293 -17.40 7.90 16.34
N LEU A 294 -16.57 8.79 15.77
CA LEU A 294 -15.22 8.54 15.31
C LEU A 294 -14.25 9.03 16.39
N ALA A 295 -14.07 8.25 17.45
CA ALA A 295 -13.10 8.58 18.49
C ALA A 295 -11.81 7.79 18.25
N ALA A 296 -10.81 8.44 17.67
CA ALA A 296 -9.46 7.89 17.69
C ALA A 296 -8.98 7.75 19.13
N ASN A 297 -8.32 6.62 19.44
CA ASN A 297 -7.65 6.44 20.70
C ASN A 297 -6.31 7.22 20.66
N ALA A 298 -6.31 8.42 21.26
CA ALA A 298 -5.15 9.31 21.25
C ALA A 298 -3.89 8.64 21.83
N ALA A 299 -4.03 7.84 22.89
CA ALA A 299 -2.91 7.13 23.50
C ALA A 299 -2.35 6.04 22.58
N ALA A 300 -3.23 5.26 21.94
CA ALA A 300 -2.83 4.26 20.94
C ALA A 300 -2.18 4.90 19.71
N THR A 301 -2.72 6.04 19.27
CA THR A 301 -2.17 6.83 18.16
C THR A 301 -0.77 7.33 18.48
N LEU A 302 -0.56 7.86 19.69
CA LEU A 302 0.76 8.29 20.14
C LEU A 302 1.74 7.12 20.21
N ARG A 303 1.38 5.99 20.84
CA ARG A 303 2.21 4.78 20.86
C ARG A 303 2.55 4.27 19.48
N HIS A 304 1.60 4.33 18.54
CA HIS A 304 1.84 3.92 17.17
C HIS A 304 2.87 4.84 16.49
N ARG A 305 2.69 6.17 16.60
CA ARG A 305 3.63 7.16 16.08
C ARG A 305 5.01 7.01 16.72
N GLU A 306 5.08 6.78 18.02
CA GLU A 306 6.32 6.50 18.74
C GLU A 306 6.95 5.19 18.29
N SER A 307 6.20 4.11 18.07
CA SER A 307 6.75 2.87 17.55
C SER A 307 7.33 3.06 16.15
N VAL A 308 6.65 3.81 15.28
CA VAL A 308 7.17 4.19 13.97
C VAL A 308 8.49 4.95 14.14
N LYS A 309 8.55 5.95 15.04
CA LYS A 309 9.78 6.69 15.39
C LYS A 309 10.87 5.82 16.02
N GLN A 310 10.54 4.85 16.88
CA GLN A 310 11.50 4.03 17.61
C GLN A 310 12.22 3.02 16.73
N THR A 311 11.56 2.51 15.68
CA THR A 311 12.28 1.72 14.66
C THR A 311 13.20 2.57 13.82
N LEU A 312 12.93 3.87 13.71
CA LEU A 312 13.89 4.81 13.13
C LEU A 312 15.06 5.08 14.10
N SER A 313 14.86 4.99 15.42
CA SER A 313 15.88 5.33 16.44
C SER A 313 16.60 4.14 17.12
N GLY A 314 16.29 2.88 16.79
CA GLY A 314 16.67 1.68 17.56
C GLY A 314 17.63 0.71 16.88
N CYS A 315 18.47 1.16 15.94
CA CYS A 315 19.40 0.29 15.22
C CYS A 315 20.76 0.18 15.97
N PRO A 316 21.13 -0.99 16.53
CA PRO A 316 22.47 -1.19 17.07
C PRO A 316 23.50 -1.33 15.95
N GLU A 317 24.75 -0.99 16.28
CA GLU A 317 25.92 -0.98 15.40
C GLU A 317 26.11 -2.27 14.59
N ARG A 318 26.35 -2.09 13.28
CA ARG A 318 26.82 -3.07 12.29
C ARG A 318 25.95 -4.31 12.02
N LEU A 319 25.17 -4.22 10.93
CA LEU A 319 25.00 -5.34 10.00
C LEU A 319 25.09 -4.81 8.55
N ASP A 320 26.12 -5.24 7.83
CA ASP A 320 26.41 -4.85 6.46
C ASP A 320 25.45 -5.53 5.47
N VAL A 321 24.55 -4.77 4.85
CA VAL A 321 24.15 -4.89 3.42
C VAL A 321 23.89 -3.47 2.90
N GLU A 322 24.56 -3.14 1.79
CA GLU A 322 24.65 -1.83 1.14
C GLU A 322 23.29 -1.26 0.67
N LEU A 323 22.86 -0.13 1.27
CA LEU A 323 22.07 0.98 0.69
C LEU A 323 21.61 1.99 1.78
N THR A 324 22.51 2.69 2.48
CA THR A 324 22.16 3.84 3.37
C THR A 324 23.28 4.87 3.36
N GLU A 325 23.08 6.17 3.45
CA GLU A 325 22.97 6.92 4.70
C GLU A 325 22.48 8.31 4.33
N ALA A 326 21.43 8.81 4.97
CA ALA A 326 21.78 9.64 6.10
C ALA A 326 20.85 9.41 7.27
N SER A 327 21.44 9.72 8.42
CA SER A 327 20.85 9.99 9.73
C SER A 327 19.39 9.55 9.89
N ASP A 328 19.27 8.44 10.61
CA ASP A 328 18.11 8.00 11.41
C ASP A 328 17.10 7.03 10.76
N GLY A 329 17.61 5.87 10.31
CA GLY A 329 16.82 4.63 10.16
C GLY A 329 16.98 3.92 8.81
N PRO A 330 16.58 2.64 8.69
CA PRO A 330 16.56 1.94 7.40
C PRO A 330 15.46 2.52 6.50
N ILE A 331 15.86 3.15 5.41
CA ILE A 331 14.97 3.64 4.36
C ILE A 331 14.54 2.45 3.50
N TYR A 332 13.24 2.13 3.47
CA TYR A 332 12.67 1.15 2.53
C TYR A 332 12.38 1.82 1.18
N TRP A 333 12.63 1.11 0.09
CA TRP A 333 12.51 1.63 -1.27
C TRP A 333 11.31 1.02 -1.98
N ASN A 334 10.39 1.85 -2.47
CA ASN A 334 9.20 1.44 -3.23
C ASN A 334 9.32 1.81 -4.70
N ALA A 335 9.16 0.82 -5.58
CA ALA A 335 8.96 1.09 -7.00
C ALA A 335 7.60 1.76 -7.23
N VAL A 336 7.63 2.98 -7.74
CA VAL A 336 6.43 3.78 -8.09
C VAL A 336 6.21 3.87 -9.59
N HIS A 337 7.20 3.48 -10.37
CA HIS A 337 7.12 3.28 -11.82
C HIS A 337 8.13 2.21 -12.25
N GLY A 338 7.73 1.32 -13.15
CA GLY A 338 8.61 0.25 -13.64
C GLY A 338 9.16 -0.65 -12.54
N GLN A 339 10.28 -1.32 -12.84
CA GLN A 339 10.97 -2.21 -11.91
C GLN A 339 12.49 -2.08 -12.04
N PHE A 340 13.17 -2.24 -10.91
CA PHE A 340 14.61 -2.40 -10.86
C PHE A 340 14.95 -3.86 -10.58
N GLU A 341 15.89 -4.41 -11.35
CA GLU A 341 16.57 -5.66 -11.05
C GLU A 341 17.92 -5.36 -10.39
N VAL A 342 18.27 -6.12 -9.35
CA VAL A 342 19.50 -5.89 -8.58
C VAL A 342 20.61 -6.82 -9.08
N PHE A 343 21.75 -6.23 -9.44
CA PHE A 343 22.95 -6.89 -9.91
C PHE A 343 24.14 -6.50 -9.02
N GLY A 344 24.38 -7.28 -7.97
CA GLY A 344 25.39 -6.93 -6.96
C GLY A 344 25.01 -5.64 -6.21
N SER A 345 25.90 -4.66 -6.18
CA SER A 345 25.69 -3.36 -5.50
C SER A 345 24.98 -2.30 -6.36
N ARG A 346 24.41 -2.70 -7.51
CA ARG A 346 23.72 -1.81 -8.45
C ARG A 346 22.34 -2.35 -8.82
N ALA A 347 21.45 -1.45 -9.18
CA ALA A 347 20.11 -1.71 -9.66
C ALA A 347 19.93 -1.15 -11.07
N ALA A 348 19.31 -1.93 -11.96
CA ALA A 348 19.07 -1.58 -13.36
C ALA A 348 17.60 -1.87 -13.75
N PRO A 349 16.93 -0.97 -14.48
CA PRO A 349 15.58 -1.22 -14.99
C PRO A 349 15.59 -1.87 -16.38
N LEU A 350 14.52 -2.62 -16.69
CA LEU A 350 14.30 -3.17 -18.03
C LEU A 350 14.04 -2.07 -19.09
N ASP A 351 13.30 -1.03 -18.71
CA ASP A 351 13.23 0.23 -19.47
C ASP A 351 13.35 1.41 -18.52
N LEU A 352 12.24 2.11 -18.19
CA LEU A 352 12.20 3.19 -17.20
C LEU A 352 11.73 2.66 -15.85
N ALA A 353 12.41 3.02 -14.76
CA ALA A 353 11.92 2.77 -13.42
C ALA A 353 12.25 3.90 -12.45
N ILE A 354 11.43 3.99 -11.40
CA ILE A 354 11.53 4.95 -10.32
C ILE A 354 11.27 4.21 -9.03
N SER A 355 12.19 4.37 -8.08
CA SER A 355 12.04 3.85 -6.72
C SER A 355 12.24 4.99 -5.73
N VAL A 356 11.34 5.10 -4.75
CA VAL A 356 11.35 6.19 -3.78
C VAL A 356 11.45 5.67 -2.36
N ALA A 357 12.08 6.46 -1.50
CA ALA A 357 12.21 6.22 -0.08
C ALA A 357 10.85 6.29 0.62
N GLN A 358 10.53 5.29 1.44
CA GLN A 358 9.42 5.37 2.38
C GLN A 358 9.84 6.12 3.63
N GLY A 359 8.90 6.90 4.21
CA GLY A 359 9.11 7.61 5.46
C GLY A 359 9.96 8.89 5.35
N VAL A 360 10.46 9.23 4.16
CA VAL A 360 11.12 10.51 3.89
C VAL A 360 10.10 11.50 3.31
N GLU A 361 9.90 12.61 3.98
CA GLU A 361 9.11 13.73 3.46
C GLU A 361 9.77 15.04 3.86
N THR A 362 10.44 15.69 2.91
CA THR A 362 11.17 16.92 3.17
C THR A 362 11.15 17.85 1.96
N ARG A 363 11.31 19.16 2.22
CA ARG A 363 11.53 20.19 1.21
C ARG A 363 12.99 20.30 0.85
N ASP A 364 13.86 20.26 1.85
CA ASP A 364 15.28 20.51 1.71
C ASP A 364 16.04 19.22 1.92
N VAL A 365 16.83 18.83 0.93
CA VAL A 365 17.46 17.51 0.92
C VAL A 365 18.67 17.45 0.02
N CYS A 366 19.61 16.60 0.40
CA CYS A 366 20.76 16.21 -0.39
C CYS A 366 20.66 14.71 -0.69
N VAL A 367 20.45 14.35 -1.95
CA VAL A 367 20.34 12.96 -2.41
C VAL A 367 21.56 12.61 -3.24
N THR A 368 22.25 11.54 -2.88
CA THR A 368 23.45 11.06 -3.56
C THR A 368 23.26 9.62 -4.02
N SER A 369 23.69 9.28 -5.23
CA SER A 369 23.77 7.89 -5.70
C SER A 369 24.93 7.68 -6.67
N ASP A 370 25.55 6.50 -6.65
CA ASP A 370 26.50 6.10 -7.68
C ASP A 370 25.71 5.73 -8.95
N VAL A 371 25.99 6.37 -10.08
CA VAL A 371 25.22 6.19 -11.33
C VAL A 371 26.11 5.69 -12.47
N PHE A 372 25.50 4.99 -13.41
CA PHE A 372 26.15 4.54 -14.64
C PHE A 372 25.18 4.61 -15.83
N VAL A 373 25.67 5.17 -16.94
CA VAL A 373 25.04 5.13 -18.26
C VAL A 373 26.08 4.66 -19.29
N GLY A 374 25.65 3.80 -20.20
CA GLY A 374 26.50 3.31 -21.29
C GLY A 374 26.67 4.34 -22.41
N PRO A 375 27.53 4.04 -23.40
CA PRO A 375 27.83 4.94 -24.52
C PRO A 375 26.70 5.05 -25.57
N GLY A 376 25.64 4.24 -25.44
CA GLY A 376 24.49 4.29 -26.34
C GLY A 376 23.54 5.41 -25.93
N GLY A 377 23.18 6.30 -26.86
CA GLY A 377 22.30 7.42 -26.58
C GLY A 377 20.93 7.01 -26.00
N GLY A 378 20.34 7.89 -25.19
CA GLY A 378 18.99 7.73 -24.65
C GLY A 378 18.89 6.97 -23.31
N GLN A 379 20.01 6.65 -22.67
CA GLN A 379 20.06 6.14 -21.29
C GLN A 379 20.16 7.30 -20.30
N HIS A 380 19.61 7.10 -19.10
CA HIS A 380 19.85 8.01 -17.98
C HIS A 380 19.76 7.28 -16.64
N ALA A 381 20.46 7.80 -15.64
CA ALA A 381 20.40 7.34 -14.26
C ALA A 381 20.64 8.51 -13.31
N GLY A 382 19.86 8.59 -12.22
CA GLY A 382 19.89 9.75 -11.35
C GLY A 382 19.14 9.59 -10.04
N VAL A 383 19.18 10.68 -9.29
CA VAL A 383 18.53 10.83 -7.98
C VAL A 383 17.31 11.74 -8.11
N VAL A 384 16.32 11.50 -7.26
CA VAL A 384 15.03 12.19 -7.25
C VAL A 384 14.87 12.91 -5.93
N ALA A 385 14.36 14.14 -5.98
CA ALA A 385 13.95 14.92 -4.82
C ALA A 385 12.51 15.42 -4.99
N ARG A 386 11.82 15.68 -3.87
CA ARG A 386 10.47 16.27 -3.82
C ARG A 386 9.42 15.51 -4.64
N TYR A 387 9.56 14.20 -4.75
CA TYR A 387 8.62 13.34 -5.47
C TYR A 387 7.26 13.33 -4.76
N ARG A 388 6.20 13.57 -5.52
CA ARG A 388 4.79 13.61 -5.06
C ARG A 388 3.78 13.01 -6.04
N GLY A 389 4.23 12.47 -7.16
CA GLY A 389 3.34 12.06 -8.24
C GLY A 389 2.96 10.58 -8.19
N PRO A 390 1.91 10.17 -8.90
CA PRO A 390 1.85 8.81 -9.41
C PRO A 390 2.84 8.63 -10.58
N GLY A 391 3.49 7.47 -10.65
CA GLY A 391 4.33 7.10 -11.78
C GLY A 391 5.50 8.08 -12.04
N ASP A 392 5.68 8.50 -13.29
CA ASP A 392 6.78 9.38 -13.72
C ASP A 392 6.41 10.87 -13.71
N THR A 393 5.86 11.36 -12.59
CA THR A 393 5.35 12.75 -12.47
C THR A 393 5.72 13.44 -11.15
N ARG A 394 5.64 14.78 -11.12
CA ARG A 394 5.77 15.64 -9.92
C ARG A 394 7.04 15.39 -9.11
N MET A 395 8.19 15.76 -9.66
CA MET A 395 9.49 15.55 -9.01
C MET A 395 10.59 16.48 -9.55
N ILE A 396 11.69 16.58 -8.82
CA ILE A 396 12.96 17.11 -9.31
C ILE A 396 13.91 15.93 -9.52
N VAL A 397 14.60 15.91 -10.67
CA VAL A 397 15.59 14.86 -10.98
C VAL A 397 16.92 15.49 -11.31
N GLY A 398 17.97 15.03 -10.62
CA GLY A 398 19.35 15.23 -11.02
C GLY A 398 19.85 13.94 -11.64
N MET A 399 20.26 13.96 -12.90
CA MET A 399 20.63 12.74 -13.62
C MET A 399 21.90 12.90 -14.46
N LEU A 400 22.55 11.78 -14.69
CA LEU A 400 23.51 11.60 -15.76
C LEU A 400 22.76 11.01 -16.97
N ALA A 401 22.86 11.64 -18.12
CA ALA A 401 22.22 11.22 -19.37
C ALA A 401 23.25 10.96 -20.46
N SER A 402 23.14 9.82 -21.17
CA SER A 402 24.03 9.48 -22.28
C SER A 402 23.57 10.18 -23.57
N GLY A 403 24.45 10.95 -24.20
CA GLY A 403 24.32 11.43 -25.57
C GLY A 403 25.24 10.69 -26.53
N THR A 404 25.20 11.06 -27.81
CA THR A 404 26.05 10.48 -28.85
C THR A 404 27.50 10.98 -28.68
N GLY A 405 28.34 10.18 -28.03
CA GLY A 405 29.76 10.48 -27.82
C GLY A 405 30.09 11.38 -26.62
N THR A 406 29.10 11.80 -25.83
CA THR A 406 29.30 12.56 -24.57
C THR A 406 28.15 12.27 -23.61
N SER A 407 28.37 12.44 -22.31
CA SER A 407 27.30 12.36 -21.29
C SER A 407 26.99 13.76 -20.77
N PHE A 408 25.83 13.93 -20.14
CA PHE A 408 25.38 15.22 -19.61
C PHE A 408 24.94 15.07 -18.16
N ALA A 409 25.40 15.97 -17.30
CA ALA A 409 24.80 16.18 -15.98
C ALA A 409 23.62 17.16 -16.16
N GLU A 410 22.41 16.70 -15.89
CA GLU A 410 21.18 17.45 -16.15
C GLU A 410 20.29 17.55 -14.90
N ILE A 411 19.64 18.71 -14.74
CA ILE A 411 18.59 18.94 -13.75
C ILE A 411 17.27 19.12 -14.47
N TRP A 412 16.27 18.36 -14.05
CA TRP A 412 14.93 18.38 -14.61
C TRP A 412 13.86 18.59 -13.54
N GLU A 413 12.79 19.26 -13.92
CA GLU A 413 11.56 19.37 -13.15
C GLU A 413 10.40 18.75 -13.94
N GLN A 414 9.59 17.94 -13.26
CA GLN A 414 8.30 17.49 -13.75
C GLN A 414 7.23 18.09 -12.82
N ASP A 415 6.35 18.93 -13.36
CA ASP A 415 5.36 19.72 -12.59
C ASP A 415 3.97 19.07 -12.43
N GLY A 416 3.78 17.90 -13.05
CA GLY A 416 2.53 17.16 -13.16
C GLY A 416 2.05 17.05 -14.62
N GLU A 417 2.45 17.99 -15.48
CA GLU A 417 2.00 18.08 -16.87
C GLU A 417 3.14 17.85 -17.86
N ARG A 418 4.31 18.46 -17.60
CA ARG A 418 5.46 18.43 -18.53
C ARG A 418 6.80 18.29 -17.83
N TRP A 419 7.76 17.76 -18.58
CA TRP A 419 9.16 17.75 -18.22
C TRP A 419 9.84 19.03 -18.72
N THR A 420 10.52 19.75 -17.83
CA THR A 420 11.31 20.94 -18.15
C THR A 420 12.76 20.70 -17.73
N ARG A 421 13.70 20.82 -18.68
CA ARG A 421 15.13 20.79 -18.36
C ARG A 421 15.55 22.15 -17.83
N LEU A 422 16.01 22.19 -16.60
CA LEU A 422 16.43 23.41 -15.93
C LEU A 422 17.93 23.69 -16.14
N ALA A 423 18.75 22.65 -16.24
CA ALA A 423 20.18 22.77 -16.50
C ALA A 423 20.73 21.53 -17.24
N SER A 424 21.82 21.72 -18.00
CA SER A 424 22.48 20.68 -18.80
C SER A 424 23.94 21.04 -19.05
N THR A 425 24.87 20.22 -18.56
CA THR A 425 26.31 20.43 -18.73
C THR A 425 26.96 19.17 -19.28
N PRO A 426 27.76 19.25 -20.36
CA PRO A 426 28.48 18.09 -20.88
C PRO A 426 29.56 17.63 -19.89
N VAL A 427 29.68 16.32 -19.69
CA VAL A 427 30.66 15.68 -18.82
C VAL A 427 31.40 14.56 -19.56
N GLY A 428 32.67 14.36 -19.20
CA GLY A 428 33.56 13.41 -19.87
C GLY A 428 33.39 11.94 -19.47
N THR A 429 32.42 11.62 -18.59
CA THR A 429 32.23 10.28 -18.03
C THR A 429 30.75 9.89 -18.03
N GLY A 430 30.49 8.60 -18.28
CA GLY A 430 29.16 7.99 -18.15
C GLY A 430 28.90 7.39 -16.77
N SER A 431 29.79 7.61 -15.80
CA SER A 431 29.62 7.09 -14.44
C SER A 431 30.28 7.96 -13.39
N GLY A 432 29.74 7.93 -12.18
CA GLY A 432 30.31 8.60 -11.02
C GLY A 432 29.29 8.72 -9.90
N ARG A 433 29.69 9.35 -8.79
CA ARG A 433 28.81 9.67 -7.67
C ARG A 433 28.07 10.97 -7.95
N LEU A 434 26.78 10.85 -8.22
CA LEU A 434 25.90 11.98 -8.48
C LEU A 434 25.25 12.47 -7.19
N THR A 435 25.30 13.77 -6.91
CA THR A 435 24.67 14.39 -5.74
C THR A 435 23.80 15.57 -6.17
N LEU A 436 22.51 15.48 -5.88
CA LEU A 436 21.54 16.57 -6.03
C LEU A 436 21.28 17.20 -4.66
N ARG A 437 21.56 18.49 -4.52
CA ARG A 437 21.13 19.31 -3.38
C ARG A 437 19.95 20.18 -3.81
N ALA A 438 18.85 20.07 -3.08
CA ALA A 438 17.66 20.90 -3.26
C ALA A 438 17.39 21.65 -1.95
N VAL A 439 17.59 22.97 -1.93
CA VAL A 439 17.40 23.81 -0.74
C VAL A 439 16.62 25.07 -1.12
N GLY A 440 15.43 25.24 -0.55
CA GLY A 440 14.48 26.21 -1.06
C GLY A 440 14.30 26.02 -2.58
N PRO A 441 14.20 27.07 -3.39
CA PRO A 441 14.08 26.91 -4.84
C PRO A 441 15.41 26.58 -5.53
N HIS A 442 16.54 26.49 -4.81
CA HIS A 442 17.87 26.33 -5.41
C HIS A 442 18.23 24.86 -5.56
N LEU A 443 18.76 24.51 -6.74
CA LEU A 443 19.16 23.16 -7.12
C LEU A 443 20.63 23.17 -7.54
N GLU A 444 21.41 22.23 -7.01
CA GLU A 444 22.82 22.02 -7.38
C GLU A 444 23.04 20.53 -7.65
N LEU A 445 23.66 20.21 -8.79
CA LEU A 445 24.03 18.87 -9.17
C LEU A 445 25.55 18.78 -9.28
N SER A 446 26.14 17.86 -8.52
CA SER A 446 27.56 17.55 -8.57
C SER A 446 27.81 16.10 -8.99
N LEU A 447 28.93 15.89 -9.67
CA LEU A 447 29.46 14.60 -10.07
C LEU A 447 30.86 14.43 -9.50
N ASP A 448 31.08 13.38 -8.71
CA ASP A 448 32.34 13.10 -8.02
C ASP A 448 32.86 14.30 -7.19
N GLY A 449 31.93 15.05 -6.59
CA GLY A 449 32.21 16.22 -5.77
C GLY A 449 32.41 17.53 -6.52
N LYS A 450 32.46 17.52 -7.86
CA LYS A 450 32.50 18.73 -8.69
C LYS A 450 31.10 19.18 -9.05
N VAL A 451 30.75 20.43 -8.78
CA VAL A 451 29.47 21.02 -9.22
C VAL A 451 29.47 21.15 -10.74
N GLU A 452 28.56 20.45 -11.40
CA GLU A 452 28.42 20.46 -12.86
C GLU A 452 27.24 21.30 -13.32
N ALA A 453 26.17 21.39 -12.53
CA ALA A 453 24.98 22.16 -12.89
C ALA A 453 24.34 22.86 -11.68
N ARG A 454 23.78 24.05 -11.92
CA ARG A 454 22.96 24.81 -10.97
C ARG A 454 21.67 25.25 -11.66
N ALA A 455 20.57 25.25 -10.93
CA ALA A 455 19.27 25.68 -11.42
C ALA A 455 18.42 26.30 -10.30
N LYS A 456 17.32 26.94 -10.69
CA LYS A 456 16.27 27.39 -9.79
C LYS A 456 14.94 26.76 -10.19
N GLN A 457 14.27 26.11 -9.24
CA GLN A 457 12.92 25.59 -9.40
C GLN A 457 11.91 26.74 -9.55
N ALA A 458 10.90 26.56 -10.38
CA ALA A 458 9.78 27.50 -10.46
C ALA A 458 8.80 27.32 -9.28
N GLY A 459 8.33 28.44 -8.73
CA GLY A 459 7.34 28.43 -7.64
C GLY A 459 7.91 28.05 -6.27
N GLU A 460 7.00 27.82 -5.32
CA GLU A 460 7.35 27.50 -3.93
C GLU A 460 7.64 25.99 -3.79
N PRO A 461 8.80 25.61 -3.22
CA PRO A 461 9.11 24.22 -2.93
C PRO A 461 8.11 23.58 -1.98
N VAL A 462 7.47 22.51 -2.45
CA VAL A 462 6.61 21.66 -1.61
C VAL A 462 7.41 20.44 -1.16
N ALA A 463 7.09 19.90 0.02
CA ALA A 463 7.74 18.71 0.57
C ALA A 463 7.42 17.48 -0.28
N GLY A 464 8.31 16.50 -0.31
CA GLY A 464 8.04 15.21 -0.96
C GLY A 464 9.10 14.19 -0.58
N THR A 465 8.98 12.99 -1.12
CA THR A 465 9.99 11.96 -0.90
C THR A 465 11.16 12.09 -1.87
N VAL A 466 12.18 11.27 -1.65
CA VAL A 466 13.40 11.18 -2.44
C VAL A 466 13.47 9.82 -3.11
N GLY A 467 14.29 9.70 -4.15
CA GLY A 467 14.27 8.52 -4.97
C GLY A 467 15.51 8.31 -5.83
N VAL A 468 15.44 7.25 -6.63
CA VAL A 468 16.29 7.03 -7.79
C VAL A 468 15.41 6.82 -9.01
N ARG A 469 15.87 7.31 -10.16
CA ARG A 469 15.21 7.16 -11.46
C ARG A 469 16.23 6.78 -12.50
N ALA A 470 15.92 5.77 -13.31
CA ALA A 470 16.79 5.38 -14.41
C ALA A 470 15.98 4.87 -15.60
N ARG A 471 16.55 5.05 -16.79
CA ARG A 471 16.12 4.39 -18.01
C ARG A 471 17.31 3.74 -18.68
N ARG A 472 17.33 2.40 -18.71
CA ARG A 472 18.43 1.59 -19.29
C ARG A 472 19.84 1.94 -18.76
N GLY A 473 19.91 2.73 -17.69
CA GLY A 473 21.11 3.03 -16.91
C GLY A 473 21.02 2.36 -15.55
N MET A 474 22.09 2.44 -14.76
CA MET A 474 22.15 1.79 -13.44
C MET A 474 22.32 2.82 -12.33
N VAL A 475 21.75 2.52 -11.17
CA VAL A 475 21.89 3.30 -9.94
C VAL A 475 22.44 2.38 -8.84
N GLY A 476 23.27 2.93 -7.98
CA GLY A 476 23.91 2.23 -6.87
C GLY A 476 23.41 2.79 -5.55
N ARG A 477 24.30 2.82 -4.56
CA ARG A 477 24.00 3.23 -3.18
C ARG A 477 23.36 4.61 -3.13
N CYS A 478 22.07 4.72 -2.78
CA CYS A 478 21.41 5.98 -2.52
C CYS A 478 21.55 6.42 -1.05
N ILE A 479 21.86 7.70 -0.85
CA ILE A 479 22.26 8.36 0.39
C ILE A 479 21.43 9.64 0.49
N VAL A 480 20.76 9.90 1.62
CA VAL A 480 19.76 10.97 1.75
C VAL A 480 20.05 11.78 3.01
N ARG A 481 20.62 12.99 2.88
CA ARG A 481 20.95 13.89 3.99
C ARG A 481 19.98 15.06 4.07
N ASP A 482 19.68 15.52 5.29
CA ASP A 482 19.07 16.84 5.46
C ASP A 482 20.03 17.91 4.91
N ALA A 483 19.47 18.93 4.26
CA ALA A 483 20.26 19.97 3.61
C ALA A 483 20.14 21.27 4.41
N SER A 484 21.18 21.59 5.18
CA SER A 484 21.24 22.85 5.92
C SER A 484 21.51 24.02 4.97
N LEU A 485 20.90 25.18 5.26
CA LEU A 485 21.17 26.43 4.51
C LEU A 485 22.62 26.91 4.64
N ALA A 486 23.35 26.48 5.68
CA ALA A 486 24.74 26.88 5.92
C ALA A 486 25.71 26.31 4.87
N ASP A 487 25.37 25.18 4.25
CA ASP A 487 26.23 24.50 3.26
C ASP A 487 26.07 25.05 1.83
N VAL A 488 25.06 25.90 1.57
CA VAL A 488 24.77 26.48 0.25
C VAL A 488 25.35 27.89 0.11
N ALA A 489 25.69 28.53 1.23
CA ALA A 489 26.02 29.96 1.27
C ALA A 489 27.48 30.31 0.91
N SER A 490 28.34 29.35 0.57
CA SER A 490 29.77 29.66 0.35
C SER A 490 30.13 30.16 -1.06
N ASP A 491 29.29 29.98 -2.09
CA ASP A 491 29.75 30.23 -3.48
C ASP A 491 28.72 30.94 -4.39
N ILE A 492 27.81 31.74 -3.83
CA ILE A 492 27.01 32.68 -4.64
C ILE A 492 27.71 34.04 -4.68
N GLU A 493 28.85 34.13 -5.36
CA GLU A 493 29.23 35.38 -6.00
C GLU A 493 28.64 35.43 -7.42
N PRO A 494 27.90 36.49 -7.80
CA PRO A 494 27.47 36.66 -9.17
C PRO A 494 28.70 36.93 -10.03
N THR A 495 29.09 35.95 -10.87
CA THR A 495 29.98 36.20 -12.00
C THR A 495 29.26 37.06 -13.03
N MET A 496 29.23 38.37 -12.80
CA MET A 496 29.06 39.35 -13.87
C MET A 496 30.37 39.44 -14.65
N PRO A 497 30.38 39.24 -15.98
CA PRO A 497 31.53 39.59 -16.79
C PRO A 497 31.54 41.11 -16.95
N LEU A 498 32.28 41.82 -16.10
CA LEU A 498 32.74 43.16 -16.45
C LEU A 498 33.92 43.00 -17.41
N ALA A 499 33.60 43.14 -18.70
CA ALA A 499 34.58 43.36 -19.74
C ALA A 499 35.41 44.61 -19.39
N ARG A 500 36.73 44.44 -19.30
CA ARG A 500 37.67 45.56 -19.44
C ARG A 500 37.90 45.80 -20.92
N SER A 501 37.71 47.03 -21.36
CA SER A 501 38.46 47.61 -22.48
C SER A 501 38.96 48.99 -22.09
N ALA A 502 40.20 49.25 -22.50
CA ALA A 502 41.03 50.45 -22.44
C ALA A 502 40.38 51.78 -22.10
#